data_AF-A0A831XTB9-F1
#
_entry.id   AF-A0A831XTB9-F1
#
_cell.length_a   1.000
_cell.length_b   1.000
_cell.length_c   1.000
_cell.angle_alpha   90.00
_cell.angle_beta   90.00
_cell.angle_gamma   90.00
#
_symmetry.space_group_name_H-M   'P 1'
#
loop_
_entity.id
_entity.type
_entity.pdbx_description
1 polymer ?
#
loop_
_entity_poly.entity_id
_entity_poly.type
_entity_poly.pdbx_seq_one_letter_code
_entity_poly.pdbx_strand_id
1 'polypeptide(L)'
;MPPDRLRDHAFKTHGWTAVSVQNMHIDVYGVLIAPDVYRVGTLRGDEVFRQLALVMYRSCGQLLDPQWSQGEQPQHTNYAQRGEVQSVEGLRGGYVEDWRVFWITAHFLNAGAQFRELGVDLCQ
;
A
#
# COMPACT_ATOMS: atom_id res chain seq x y z
N MET A 1 3.24 12.77 9.59
CA MET A 1 4.61 13.00 9.08
C MET A 1 4.55 14.15 8.06
N PRO A 2 5.25 15.31 8.24
CA PRO A 2 5.24 16.48 7.36
C PRO A 2 5.11 16.20 5.85
N PRO A 3 4.35 17.02 5.08
CA PRO A 3 3.83 16.66 3.76
C PRO A 3 4.86 16.66 2.60
N ASP A 4 6.14 16.37 2.84
CA ASP A 4 7.22 16.42 1.84
C ASP A 4 8.09 15.14 1.76
N ARG A 5 7.57 13.99 2.22
CA ARG A 5 8.44 12.90 2.70
C ARG A 5 8.82 11.78 1.74
N LEU A 6 8.03 11.38 0.75
CA LEU A 6 8.39 10.21 -0.08
C LEU A 6 9.65 10.42 -0.93
N ARG A 7 9.85 11.63 -1.49
CA ARG A 7 11.04 11.93 -2.31
C ARG A 7 12.31 12.02 -1.46
N ASP A 8 12.23 12.66 -0.30
CA ASP A 8 13.35 12.81 0.63
C ASP A 8 13.68 11.51 1.39
N HIS A 9 12.74 10.57 1.46
CA HIS A 9 12.98 9.20 1.93
C HIS A 9 13.40 8.23 0.82
N ALA A 10 13.70 8.73 -0.39
CA ALA A 10 14.10 7.92 -1.55
C ALA A 10 13.12 6.75 -1.80
N PHE A 11 11.83 6.96 -1.54
CA PHE A 11 10.80 5.95 -1.67
C PHE A 11 10.76 5.44 -3.10
N LYS A 12 11.02 4.15 -3.25
CA LYS A 12 10.94 3.41 -4.51
C LYS A 12 10.08 2.20 -4.27
N THR A 13 9.02 2.06 -5.05
CA THR A 13 8.16 0.89 -4.95
C THR A 13 8.13 0.09 -6.24
N HIS A 14 8.20 -1.23 -6.10
CA HIS A 14 7.80 -2.20 -7.10
C HIS A 14 6.69 -3.08 -6.49
N GLY A 15 5.59 -3.27 -7.22
CA GLY A 15 4.47 -4.09 -6.77
C GLY A 15 3.57 -3.47 -5.71
N TRP A 16 3.64 -2.16 -5.46
CA TRP A 16 2.53 -1.48 -4.77
C TRP A 16 1.27 -1.55 -5.62
N THR A 17 0.13 -1.71 -4.96
CA THR A 17 -1.15 -1.63 -5.64
C THR A 17 -1.61 -0.19 -5.82
N ALA A 18 -2.45 0.03 -6.84
CA ALA A 18 -3.09 1.31 -7.11
C ALA A 18 -4.59 1.10 -7.18
N VAL A 19 -5.37 2.03 -6.63
CA VAL A 19 -6.83 1.99 -6.68
C VAL A 19 -7.30 3.06 -7.65
N SER A 20 -7.70 2.60 -8.84
CA SER A 20 -8.28 3.38 -9.95
C SER A 20 -7.31 4.21 -10.80
N VAL A 21 -7.49 4.09 -12.12
CA VAL A 21 -6.87 4.94 -13.16
C VAL A 21 -7.26 6.41 -12.97
N GLN A 22 -8.44 6.68 -12.41
CA GLN A 22 -8.97 8.03 -12.21
C GLN A 22 -8.31 8.75 -11.02
N ASN A 23 -8.00 8.02 -9.95
CA ASN A 23 -7.41 8.60 -8.75
C ASN A 23 -5.88 8.57 -8.76
N MET A 24 -5.29 7.69 -9.58
CA MET A 24 -3.84 7.47 -9.72
C MET A 24 -3.07 7.31 -8.39
N HIS A 25 -3.72 7.15 -7.24
CA HIS A 25 -3.04 7.05 -5.96
C HIS A 25 -2.52 5.63 -5.72
N ILE A 26 -1.31 5.55 -5.15
CA ILE A 26 -0.75 4.31 -4.61
C ILE A 26 -1.57 3.94 -3.38
N ASP A 27 -2.09 2.72 -3.33
CA ASP A 27 -3.01 2.28 -2.30
C ASP A 27 -2.57 0.94 -1.71
N VAL A 28 -2.76 0.78 -0.41
CA VAL A 28 -2.49 -0.44 0.34
C VAL A 28 -3.64 -1.45 0.25
N TYR A 29 -4.74 -1.14 -0.46
CA TYR A 29 -5.88 -2.03 -0.63
C TYR A 29 -5.50 -3.42 -1.18
N GLY A 30 -4.44 -3.51 -2.00
CA GLY A 30 -3.91 -4.78 -2.49
C GLY A 30 -3.42 -5.74 -1.40
N VAL A 31 -3.08 -5.23 -0.22
CA VAL A 31 -2.74 -6.04 0.96
C VAL A 31 -3.88 -6.99 1.30
N LEU A 32 -5.13 -6.53 1.17
CA LEU A 32 -6.32 -7.32 1.51
C LEU A 32 -6.41 -8.61 0.68
N ILE A 33 -6.04 -8.53 -0.61
CA ILE A 33 -6.15 -9.65 -1.56
C ILE A 33 -4.85 -10.42 -1.75
N ALA A 34 -3.73 -9.96 -1.18
CA ALA A 34 -2.44 -10.61 -1.32
C ALA A 34 -2.45 -12.09 -0.89
N PRO A 35 -3.09 -12.49 0.24
CA PRO A 35 -3.19 -13.91 0.60
C PRO A 35 -3.95 -14.74 -0.44
N ASP A 36 -4.99 -14.18 -1.06
CA ASP A 36 -5.74 -14.87 -2.13
C ASP A 36 -4.90 -15.05 -3.39
N VAL A 37 -4.10 -14.05 -3.77
CA VAL A 37 -3.12 -14.17 -4.87
C VAL A 37 -2.12 -15.29 -4.58
N TYR A 38 -1.63 -15.39 -3.34
CA TYR A 38 -0.73 -16.46 -2.92
C TYR A 38 -1.41 -17.84 -2.99
N ARG A 39 -2.66 -17.92 -2.53
CA ARG A 39 -3.48 -19.13 -2.58
C ARG A 39 -3.70 -19.59 -4.02
N VAL A 40 -3.99 -18.67 -4.94
CA VAL A 40 -4.10 -18.96 -6.38
C VAL A 40 -2.78 -19.49 -6.93
N GLY A 41 -1.65 -18.86 -6.60
CA GLY A 41 -0.32 -19.35 -7.00
C GLY A 41 -0.05 -20.77 -6.50
N THR A 42 -0.41 -21.05 -5.24
CA THR A 42 -0.27 -22.39 -4.64
C THR A 42 -1.12 -23.43 -5.37
N LEU A 43 -2.40 -23.13 -5.61
CA LEU A 43 -3.32 -24.05 -6.29
C LEU A 43 -2.91 -24.34 -7.74
N ARG A 44 -2.23 -23.39 -8.40
CA ARG A 44 -1.75 -23.52 -9.78
C ARG A 44 -0.33 -24.07 -9.90
N GLY A 45 0.41 -24.18 -8.79
CA GLY A 45 1.86 -24.43 -8.83
C GLY A 45 2.64 -23.28 -9.49
N ASP A 46 2.13 -22.05 -9.44
CA ASP A 46 2.70 -20.87 -10.09
C ASP A 46 3.50 -20.03 -9.09
N GLU A 47 4.83 -20.11 -9.19
CA GLU A 47 5.74 -19.39 -8.31
C GLU A 47 5.66 -17.88 -8.46
N VAL A 48 5.38 -17.39 -9.68
CA VAL A 48 5.33 -15.96 -9.95
C VAL A 48 4.17 -15.33 -9.17
N PHE A 49 3.03 -16.01 -9.10
CA PHE A 49 1.89 -15.55 -8.30
C PHE A 49 2.19 -15.56 -6.80
N ARG A 50 2.88 -16.60 -6.30
CA ARG A 50 3.28 -16.66 -4.89
C ARG A 50 4.23 -15.51 -4.53
N GLN A 51 5.24 -15.25 -5.38
CA GLN A 51 6.18 -14.14 -5.17
C GLN A 51 5.50 -12.78 -5.31
N LEU A 52 4.61 -12.61 -6.28
CA LEU A 52 3.84 -11.37 -6.46
C LEU A 52 3.04 -11.03 -5.20
N ALA A 53 2.36 -12.02 -4.61
CA ALA A 53 1.61 -11.82 -3.37
C ALA A 53 2.49 -11.34 -2.20
N LEU A 54 3.70 -11.91 -2.05
CA LEU A 54 4.64 -11.48 -1.02
C LEU A 54 5.12 -10.05 -1.27
N VAL A 55 5.43 -9.71 -2.52
CA VAL A 55 5.82 -8.35 -2.90
C VAL A 55 4.68 -7.37 -2.63
N MET A 56 3.44 -7.70 -2.96
CA MET A 56 2.28 -6.85 -2.68
C MET A 56 2.16 -6.52 -1.18
N TYR A 57 2.24 -7.54 -0.31
CA TYR A 57 2.15 -7.34 1.14
C TYR A 57 3.32 -6.53 1.70
N ARG A 58 4.56 -6.92 1.35
CA ARG A 58 5.79 -6.31 1.88
C ARG A 58 5.99 -4.89 1.37
N SER A 59 5.74 -4.65 0.08
CA SER A 59 5.90 -3.32 -0.50
C SER A 59 4.94 -2.35 0.17
N CYS A 60 3.66 -2.70 0.32
CA CYS A 60 2.70 -1.81 0.99
C CYS A 60 3.08 -1.51 2.46
N GLY A 61 3.80 -2.43 3.12
CA GLY A 61 4.24 -2.29 4.50
C GLY A 61 5.40 -1.31 4.72
N GLN A 62 6.06 -0.80 3.67
CA GLN A 62 7.23 0.07 3.81
C GLN A 62 6.97 1.41 4.53
N LEU A 63 5.69 1.80 4.65
CA LEU A 63 5.28 3.03 5.34
C LEU A 63 4.68 2.77 6.73
N LEU A 64 4.72 1.52 7.21
CA LEU A 64 4.40 1.20 8.61
C LEU A 64 5.44 1.86 9.52
N ASP A 65 4.99 2.45 10.62
CA ASP A 65 5.91 2.86 11.68
C ASP A 65 6.48 1.63 12.43
N PRO A 66 7.50 1.81 13.29
CA PRO A 66 8.10 0.70 14.04
C PRO A 66 7.13 -0.06 14.96
N GLN A 67 5.98 0.55 15.29
CA GLN A 67 4.91 -0.07 16.07
C GLN A 67 3.86 -0.76 15.19
N TRP A 68 4.15 -0.92 13.89
CA TRP A 68 3.24 -1.49 12.89
C TRP A 68 1.94 -0.70 12.73
N SER A 69 1.97 0.57 13.10
CA SER A 69 0.89 1.49 12.87
C SER A 69 1.03 2.08 11.46
N GLN A 70 -0.09 2.21 10.76
CA GLN A 70 -0.17 2.90 9.48
C GLN A 70 -1.04 4.11 9.67
N GLY A 71 -0.41 5.27 9.64
CA GLY A 71 -1.10 6.54 9.81
C GLY A 71 -1.53 7.20 8.51
N GLU A 72 -1.01 6.77 7.34
CA GLU A 72 -0.88 7.69 6.22
C GLU A 72 -1.16 7.03 4.86
N GLN A 73 -2.09 7.60 4.10
CA GLN A 73 -2.38 7.20 2.72
C GLN A 73 -1.61 8.11 1.74
N PRO A 74 -0.68 7.57 0.94
CA PRO A 74 0.02 8.34 -0.10
C PRO A 74 -0.94 8.76 -1.21
N GLN A 75 -1.00 10.06 -1.53
CA GLN A 75 -1.71 10.52 -2.72
C GLN A 75 -0.69 10.69 -3.86
N HIS A 76 -0.77 9.84 -4.88
CA HIS A 76 -0.09 10.11 -6.14
C HIS A 76 -0.86 11.19 -6.92
N THR A 77 -0.12 11.90 -7.73
CA THR A 77 -0.33 13.30 -8.12
C THR A 77 -1.18 13.40 -9.38
N ASN A 78 -2.40 13.95 -9.28
CA ASN A 78 -3.15 14.76 -10.26
C ASN A 78 -4.64 14.83 -9.86
N TYR A 79 -4.90 15.02 -8.58
CA TYR A 79 -6.25 14.95 -8.04
C TYR A 79 -6.93 16.32 -8.09
N ALA A 80 -7.62 16.60 -9.19
CA ALA A 80 -8.43 17.82 -9.35
C ALA A 80 -9.75 17.79 -8.54
N GLN A 81 -10.06 16.68 -7.86
CA GLN A 81 -11.19 16.58 -6.92
C GLN A 81 -10.93 17.26 -5.57
N ARG A 82 -9.77 17.93 -5.39
CA ARG A 82 -9.50 18.79 -4.23
C ARG A 82 -10.25 20.13 -4.26
N GLY A 83 -10.99 20.44 -5.32
CA GLY A 83 -11.63 21.74 -5.53
C GLY A 83 -10.75 22.68 -6.36
N GLU A 84 -10.91 23.99 -6.18
CA GLU A 84 -10.21 24.99 -6.98
C GLU A 84 -8.69 24.93 -6.74
N VAL A 85 -7.92 24.76 -7.82
CA VAL A 85 -6.46 24.61 -7.77
C VAL A 85 -5.81 25.98 -7.92
N GLN A 86 -5.28 26.52 -6.83
CA GLN A 86 -4.65 27.85 -6.82
C GLN A 86 -3.19 27.84 -7.28
N SER A 87 -2.54 26.67 -7.34
CA SER A 87 -1.13 26.52 -7.73
C SER A 87 -0.87 25.11 -8.29
N VAL A 88 -0.01 25.04 -9.31
CA VAL A 88 0.40 23.78 -9.98
C VAL A 88 1.31 22.95 -9.06
N GLU A 89 2.04 23.59 -8.14
CA GLU A 89 2.84 22.94 -7.12
C GLU A 89 1.98 22.07 -6.19
N GLY A 90 0.76 22.52 -5.86
CA GLY A 90 -0.21 21.75 -5.07
C GLY A 90 -0.77 20.50 -5.75
N LEU A 91 -0.49 20.31 -7.04
CA LEU A 91 -0.85 19.11 -7.80
C LEU A 91 0.18 17.99 -7.69
N ARG A 92 1.37 18.26 -7.11
CA ARG A 92 2.50 17.32 -6.99
C ARG A 92 2.35 16.31 -5.85
N GLY A 93 1.11 15.98 -5.47
CA GLY A 93 0.82 14.99 -4.43
C GLY A 93 0.67 15.60 -3.07
N GLY A 94 0.13 14.81 -2.16
CA GLY A 94 -0.17 15.28 -0.82
C GLY A 94 -0.17 14.14 0.19
N TYR A 95 -0.11 14.55 1.44
CA TYR A 95 -0.24 13.69 2.61
C TYR A 95 -1.36 14.28 3.45
N VAL A 96 -2.19 13.42 4.00
CA VAL A 96 -3.23 13.81 4.95
C VAL A 96 -2.83 13.20 6.29
N GLU A 97 -2.06 13.95 7.08
CA GLU A 97 -1.45 13.48 8.33
C GLU A 97 -2.43 13.33 9.49
N ASP A 98 -3.57 14.02 9.39
CA ASP A 98 -4.67 14.00 10.34
C ASP A 98 -5.65 12.85 10.07
N TRP A 99 -5.57 12.22 8.90
CA TRP A 99 -6.42 11.09 8.55
C TRP A 99 -5.80 9.78 9.02
N ARG A 100 -6.13 9.37 10.25
CA ARG A 100 -5.83 8.01 10.72
C ARG A 100 -6.74 7.01 10.05
N VAL A 101 -6.20 6.32 9.06
CA VAL A 101 -6.94 5.39 8.24
C VAL A 101 -6.94 3.99 8.86
N PHE A 102 -7.80 3.76 9.85
CA PHE A 102 -7.85 2.50 10.61
C PHE A 102 -8.04 1.23 9.75
N TRP A 103 -8.65 1.36 8.57
CA TRP A 103 -8.84 0.22 7.66
C TRP A 103 -7.51 -0.31 7.11
N ILE A 104 -6.45 0.50 7.04
CA ILE A 104 -5.12 0.05 6.61
C ILE A 104 -4.57 -0.95 7.62
N THR A 105 -4.55 -0.58 8.90
CA THR A 105 -4.12 -1.48 9.98
C THR A 105 -4.94 -2.77 9.98
N ALA A 106 -6.26 -2.67 9.81
CA ALA A 106 -7.12 -3.84 9.72
C ALA A 106 -6.75 -4.75 8.53
N HIS A 107 -6.44 -4.19 7.35
CA HIS A 107 -6.01 -4.97 6.19
C HIS A 107 -4.69 -5.70 6.42
N PHE A 108 -3.69 -5.04 7.00
CA PHE A 108 -2.42 -5.69 7.33
C PHE A 108 -2.59 -6.81 8.35
N LEU A 109 -3.35 -6.57 9.43
CA LEU A 109 -3.61 -7.59 10.45
C LEU A 109 -4.37 -8.79 9.85
N ASN A 110 -5.39 -8.53 9.05
CA ASN A 110 -6.17 -9.59 8.38
C ASN A 110 -5.31 -10.39 7.40
N ALA A 111 -4.60 -9.71 6.50
CA ALA A 111 -3.76 -10.38 5.51
C ALA A 111 -2.60 -11.15 6.16
N GLY A 112 -1.97 -10.57 7.19
CA GLY A 112 -0.95 -11.25 7.98
C GLY A 112 -1.49 -12.52 8.65
N ALA A 113 -2.70 -12.47 9.21
CA ALA A 113 -3.35 -13.66 9.77
C ALA A 113 -3.57 -14.75 8.70
N GLN A 114 -4.09 -14.39 7.52
CA GLN A 114 -4.33 -15.33 6.43
C GLN A 114 -3.03 -15.94 5.87
N PHE A 115 -1.96 -15.16 5.73
CA PHE A 115 -0.66 -15.70 5.33
C PHE A 115 -0.13 -16.73 6.34
N ARG A 116 -0.31 -16.50 7.66
CA ARG A 116 0.05 -17.50 8.67
C ARG A 116 -0.77 -18.78 8.54
N GLU A 117 -2.07 -18.68 8.25
CA GLU A 117 -2.93 -19.84 8.00
C GLU A 117 -2.47 -20.64 6.77
N LEU A 118 -1.91 -19.96 5.76
CA LEU A 118 -1.29 -20.56 4.59
C LEU A 118 0.12 -21.13 4.85
N GLY A 119 0.64 -21.02 6.08
CA GLY A 119 1.98 -21.49 6.44
C GLY A 119 3.12 -20.63 5.89
N VAL A 120 2.85 -19.36 5.58
CA VAL A 120 3.83 -18.44 4.99
C VAL A 120 4.48 -17.57 6.06
N ASP A 121 5.81 -17.56 6.10
CA ASP A 121 6.60 -16.65 6.93
C ASP A 121 6.84 -15.33 6.18
N LEU A 122 6.25 -14.25 6.69
CA LEU A 122 6.34 -12.93 6.08
C LEU A 122 7.65 -12.19 6.42
N CYS A 123 8.43 -12.67 7.40
CA CYS A 123 9.60 -11.97 7.96
C CYS A 123 10.96 -12.37 7.36
N GLN A 124 10.98 -13.22 6.31
CA GLN A 124 12.21 -13.64 5.63
C GLN A 124 12.65 -12.71 4.49
#